data_AF-A0A376U225-F1
#
_entry.id   AF-A0A376U225-F1
#
_cell.length_a   1.000
_cell.length_b   1.000
_cell.length_c   1.000
_cell.angle_alpha   90.00
_cell.angle_beta   90.00
_cell.angle_gamma   90.00
#
_symmetry.space_group_name_H-M   'P 1'
#
loop_
_entity.id
_entity.type
_entity.pdbx_description
1 polymer ?
#
loop_
_entity_poly.entity_id
_entity_poly.type
_entity_poly.pdbx_seq_one_letter_code
_entity_poly.pdbx_strand_id
1 'polypeptide(L)'
;MGISAQFTSGAQRGGEVQGVFDDPESLGFASSGIRIEGSSPSLFVRTDTVRAVRRGDTLTINGETFWVIVFLRMTGAVLSLAEPWATTRS
;
A
#
# COMPACT_ATOMS: atom_id res chain seq x y z
N MET A 1 0.90 -0.73 17.50
CA MET A 1 1.63 -1.80 16.80
C MET A 1 1.44 -1.55 15.32
N GLY A 2 2.50 -1.21 14.60
CA GLY A 2 2.44 -0.96 13.15
C GLY A 2 2.81 -2.22 12.37
N ILE A 3 2.51 -2.23 11.08
CA ILE A 3 2.96 -3.25 10.15
C ILE A 3 4.31 -2.85 9.54
N SER A 4 5.15 -3.83 9.20
CA SER A 4 6.34 -3.62 8.37
C SER A 4 5.98 -3.79 6.89
N ALA A 5 6.43 -2.84 6.09
CA ALA A 5 6.35 -2.87 4.64
C ALA A 5 7.75 -2.75 4.05
N GLN A 6 8.09 -3.60 3.09
CA GLN A 6 9.39 -3.59 2.41
C GLN A 6 9.23 -3.13 0.97
N PHE A 7 10.01 -2.13 0.56
CA PHE A 7 10.04 -1.71 -0.84
C PHE A 7 10.78 -2.74 -1.69
N THR A 8 10.12 -3.27 -2.72
CA THR A 8 10.68 -4.28 -3.63
C THR A 8 11.11 -3.69 -4.97
N SER A 9 10.70 -2.46 -5.26
CA SER A 9 11.09 -1.69 -6.45
C SER A 9 11.32 -0.21 -6.13
N GLY A 10 11.79 0.54 -7.13
CA GLY A 10 12.03 1.98 -7.05
C GLY A 10 13.35 2.36 -6.37
N ALA A 11 13.49 3.66 -6.10
CA ALA A 11 14.69 4.23 -5.48
C ALA A 11 14.89 3.80 -4.01
N GLN A 12 13.84 3.28 -3.37
CA GLN A 12 13.86 2.78 -1.99
C GLN A 12 13.90 1.26 -1.89
N ARG A 13 14.12 0.54 -2.98
CA ARG A 13 14.20 -0.93 -2.99
C ARG A 13 15.15 -1.46 -1.90
N GLY A 14 14.67 -2.43 -1.12
CA GLY A 14 15.36 -3.01 0.03
C GLY A 14 15.14 -2.23 1.33
N GLY A 15 14.52 -1.04 1.28
CA GLY A 15 14.14 -0.28 2.46
C GLY A 15 12.90 -0.86 3.13
N GLU A 16 12.89 -0.86 4.46
CA GLU A 16 11.73 -1.21 5.27
C GLU A 16 11.13 0.04 5.91
N VAL A 17 9.80 0.10 5.98
CA VAL A 17 9.06 1.15 6.66
C VAL A 17 8.02 0.54 7.60
N GLN A 18 7.86 1.15 8.77
CA GLN A 18 6.78 0.83 9.68
C GLN A 18 5.65 1.84 9.54
N GLY A 19 4.43 1.33 9.46
CA GLY A 19 3.23 2.15 9.26
C GLY A 19 1.97 1.53 9.81
N VAL A 20 0.86 2.24 9.63
CA VAL A 20 -0.48 1.72 9.87
C VAL A 20 -1.06 1.37 8.51
N PHE A 21 -1.32 0.08 8.30
CA PHE A 21 -1.97 -0.40 7.09
C PHE A 21 -3.47 -0.46 7.35
N ASP A 22 -4.19 0.31 6.56
CA ASP A 22 -5.63 0.36 6.51
C ASP A 22 -6.06 -0.40 5.27
N ASP A 23 -6.46 -1.65 5.47
CA ASP A 23 -7.01 -2.49 4.43
C ASP A 23 -8.50 -2.70 4.67
N PRO A 24 -9.35 -2.32 3.71
CA PRO A 24 -10.79 -2.44 3.83
C PRO A 24 -11.29 -3.89 3.90
N GLU A 25 -10.47 -4.91 3.58
CA GLU A 25 -10.84 -6.32 3.76
C GLU A 25 -10.86 -6.73 5.25
N SER A 26 -10.30 -5.93 6.17
CA SER A 26 -10.30 -6.25 7.62
C SER A 26 -11.69 -6.20 8.28
N LEU A 27 -12.70 -5.59 7.64
CA LEU A 27 -14.11 -5.63 8.08
C LEU A 27 -14.98 -6.62 7.29
N GLY A 28 -14.39 -7.44 6.41
CA GLY A 28 -15.16 -8.02 5.30
C GLY A 28 -14.72 -9.38 4.80
N PHE A 29 -14.53 -10.37 5.67
CA PHE A 29 -15.04 -11.71 5.35
C PHE A 29 -16.59 -11.68 5.40
N ALA A 30 -17.20 -10.81 4.59
CA ALA A 30 -18.59 -10.95 4.25
C ALA A 30 -18.66 -12.13 3.29
N SER A 31 -19.05 -13.28 3.84
CA SER A 31 -19.72 -14.35 3.12
C SER A 31 -20.47 -13.76 1.92
N SER A 32 -20.22 -14.27 0.70
CA SER A 32 -20.86 -13.85 -0.57
C SER A 32 -20.12 -12.82 -1.45
N GLY A 33 -18.85 -13.06 -1.78
CA GLY A 33 -18.31 -12.89 -3.15
C GLY A 33 -18.45 -11.55 -3.88
N ILE A 34 -18.77 -10.44 -3.19
CA ILE A 34 -18.88 -9.10 -3.79
C ILE A 34 -17.73 -8.24 -3.26
N ARG A 35 -16.73 -8.05 -4.13
CA ARG A 35 -15.65 -7.09 -3.92
C ARG A 35 -16.18 -5.70 -4.30
N ILE A 36 -16.17 -4.74 -3.36
CA ILE A 36 -16.52 -3.35 -3.68
C ILE A 36 -15.32 -2.76 -4.45
N GLU A 37 -15.52 -2.56 -5.76
CA GLU A 37 -14.59 -1.95 -6.71
C GLU A 37 -14.34 -0.46 -6.38
N GLY A 38 -13.66 -0.18 -5.27
CA GLY A 38 -13.38 1.21 -4.89
C GLY A 38 -12.58 1.43 -3.61
N SER A 39 -12.29 0.38 -2.85
CA SER A 39 -11.57 0.52 -1.59
C SER A 39 -10.12 0.09 -1.77
N SER A 40 -9.27 1.01 -2.23
CA SER A 40 -7.83 0.77 -2.38
C SER A 40 -7.15 0.75 -1.00
N PRO A 41 -6.35 -0.28 -0.67
CA PRO A 41 -5.60 -0.30 0.59
C PRO A 41 -4.73 0.95 0.75
N SER A 42 -4.57 1.41 1.99
CA SER A 42 -3.79 2.60 2.30
C SER A 42 -2.77 2.33 3.40
N LEU A 43 -1.54 2.78 3.22
CA LEU A 43 -0.46 2.65 4.20
C LEU A 43 -0.02 4.03 4.69
N PHE A 44 -0.27 4.30 5.97
CA PHE A 44 0.15 5.51 6.66
C PHE A 44 1.53 5.33 7.27
N VAL A 45 2.47 6.16 6.86
CA VAL A 45 3.88 6.08 7.25
C VAL A 45 4.43 7.44 7.60
N ARG A 46 5.60 7.45 8.25
CA ARG A 46 6.32 8.69 8.49
C ARG A 46 6.85 9.25 7.16
N THR A 47 6.69 10.54 6.93
CA THR A 47 7.20 11.21 5.72
C THR A 47 8.70 11.01 5.51
N ASP A 48 9.48 10.88 6.59
CA ASP A 48 10.94 10.66 6.53
C ASP A 48 11.33 9.32 5.89
N THR A 49 10.49 8.29 6.02
CA THR A 49 10.81 6.93 5.58
C THR A 49 10.35 6.65 4.15
N VAL A 50 9.67 7.58 3.49
CA VAL A 50 9.15 7.43 2.12
C VAL A 50 9.51 8.61 1.23
N ARG A 51 10.71 9.15 1.45
CA ARG A 51 11.17 10.36 0.78
C ARG A 51 11.39 10.21 -0.73
N ALA A 52 11.68 9.00 -1.19
CA ALA A 52 12.01 8.70 -2.58
C ALA A 52 11.02 7.73 -3.26
N VAL A 53 9.92 7.38 -2.58
CA VAL A 53 8.84 6.58 -3.16
C VAL A 53 8.12 7.36 -4.26
N ARG A 54 7.80 6.67 -5.35
CA ARG A 54 7.06 7.20 -6.50
C ARG A 54 5.89 6.30 -6.86
N ARG A 55 4.94 6.87 -7.62
CA ARG A 55 3.88 6.09 -8.26
C ARG A 55 4.50 5.04 -9.19
N GLY A 56 4.02 3.80 -9.11
CA GLY A 56 4.54 2.65 -9.84
C GLY A 56 5.61 1.87 -9.09
N ASP A 57 6.12 2.38 -7.96
CA ASP A 57 6.96 1.56 -7.09
C ASP A 57 6.15 0.43 -6.46
N THR A 58 6.81 -0.68 -6.15
CA THR A 58 6.20 -1.82 -5.48
C THR A 58 6.72 -1.97 -4.07
N LEU A 59 5.84 -2.39 -3.18
CA LEU A 59 6.15 -2.71 -1.80
C LEU A 59 5.41 -3.96 -1.37
N THR A 60 6.01 -4.69 -0.43
CA THR A 60 5.49 -5.94 0.11
C THR A 60 5.09 -5.73 1.56
N ILE A 61 3.87 -6.09 1.89
CA ILE A 61 3.25 -5.99 3.22
C ILE A 61 2.75 -7.39 3.58
N ASN A 62 3.15 -7.96 4.71
CA ASN A 62 2.76 -9.32 5.12
C ASN A 62 3.02 -10.44 4.07
N GLY A 63 3.96 -10.24 3.14
CA GLY A 63 4.24 -11.18 2.05
C GLY A 63 3.42 -10.94 0.77
N GLU A 64 2.47 -10.01 0.79
CA GLU A 64 1.70 -9.59 -0.38
C GLU A 64 2.31 -8.36 -1.03
N THR A 65 2.36 -8.33 -2.37
CA THR A 65 2.98 -7.23 -3.12
C THR A 65 1.91 -6.26 -3.63
N PHE A 66 2.15 -4.97 -3.44
CA PHE A 66 1.28 -3.87 -3.84
C PHE A 66 2.03 -2.82 -4.67
N TRP A 67 1.30 -2.12 -5.53
CA TRP A 67 1.77 -1.00 -6.33
C TRP A 67 1.34 0.31 -5.70
N VAL A 68 2.27 1.27 -5.62
CA VAL A 68 1.96 2.63 -5.18
C VAL A 68 1.24 3.35 -6.32
N ILE A 69 -0.03 3.71 -6.12
CA ILE A 69 -0.82 4.46 -7.11
C ILE A 69 -0.86 5.95 -6.80
N VAL A 70 -1.04 6.30 -5.53
CA VAL A 70 -1.10 7.70 -5.09
C VAL A 70 -0.23 7.86 -3.85
N PHE A 71 0.51 8.98 -3.82
CA PHE A 71 1.33 9.35 -2.69
C PHE A 71 0.97 10.77 -2.24
N LEU A 72 0.50 10.89 -1.00
CA LEU A 72 0.13 12.17 -0.40
C LEU A 72 1.11 12.51 0.72
N ARG A 73 1.73 13.69 0.64
CA ARG A 73 2.51 14.26 1.74
C ARG A 73 1.72 15.34 2.45
N MET A 74 1.42 15.09 3.72
CA MET A 74 0.88 16.05 4.68
C MET A 74 1.80 16.05 5.92
N THR A 75 1.27 16.20 7.13
CA THR A 75 2.01 16.02 8.40
C THR A 75 2.54 14.58 8.57
N GLY A 76 1.93 13.62 7.88
CA GLY A 76 2.44 12.26 7.61
C GLY A 76 2.34 11.93 6.12
N ALA A 77 2.77 10.73 5.73
CA ALA A 77 2.68 10.27 4.35
C ALA A 77 1.66 9.13 4.21
N VAL A 78 0.83 9.21 3.18
CA VAL A 78 -0.15 8.17 2.84
C VAL A 78 0.19 7.61 1.48
N LEU A 79 0.37 6.29 1.44
CA LEU A 79 0.55 5.51 0.22
C LEU A 79 -0.77 4.81 -0.08
N SER A 80 -1.44 5.20 -1.16
CA SER A 80 -2.53 4.41 -1.72
C SER A 80 -1.92 3.27 -2.54
N LEU A 81 -2.46 2.07 -2.34
CA LEU A 81 -1.92 0.82 -2.82
C LEU A 81 -2.93 0.12 -3.72
N ALA A 82 -2.44 -0.49 -4.80
CA ALA A 82 -3.21 -1.33 -5.69
C ALA A 82 -2.58 -2.72 -5.79
N GLU A 83 -3.41 -3.74 -5.90
CA GLU A 83 -2.92 -5.09 -6.15
C GLU A 83 -2.39 -5.23 -7.59
N PRO A 84 -1.36 -6.07 -7.80
CA PRO A 84 -0.74 -6.29 -9.11
C PRO A 84 -1.71 -6.77 -10.18
N TRP A 85 -2.74 -7.53 -9.81
CA TRP A 85 -3.73 -8.06 -10.74
C TRP A 85 -4.86 -7.07 -11.05
N ALA A 86 -5.04 -6.02 -10.24
CA ALA A 86 -6.11 -5.04 -10.42
C ALA A 86 -5.88 -4.12 -11.65
N THR A 87 -4.66 -4.05 -12.18
CA THR A 87 -4.33 -3.26 -13.39
C THR A 87 -4.80 -3.91 -14.70
N THR A 88 -5.27 -5.16 -14.68
CA THR A 88 -5.64 -5.93 -15.90
C THR A 88 -7.09 -5.74 -16.36
N ARG A 89 -7.94 -5.01 -15.63
CA ARG A 89 -9.32 -4.74 -16.08
C ARG A 89 -9.44 -3.29 -16.57
N SER A 90 -9.08 -3.10 -17.84
CA SER A 90 -9.58 -2.01 -18.69
C SER A 90 -10.73 -2.51 -19.54
#